data_AF-A0A832U6D4-F1
#
_entry.id   AF-A0A832U6D4-F1
#
_cell.length_a   1.000
_cell.length_b   1.000
_cell.length_c   1.000
_cell.angle_alpha   90.00
_cell.angle_beta   90.00
_cell.angle_gamma   90.00
#
_symmetry.space_group_name_H-M   'P 1'
#
loop_
_entity.id
_entity.type
_entity.pdbx_description
1 polymer ?
#
loop_
_entity_poly.entity_id
_entity_poly.type
_entity_poly.pdbx_seq_one_letter_code
_entity_poly.pdbx_strand_id
1 'polypeptide(L)'
;MDYLEVHKNNLETAALQPLLERIEILEKELEDLKKSSELVLSDKGAKLILKEILESLKSKGIKEIDIIDLYSKSNLPFVQINKVMEELETDGLVKEIE
;
A
#
# COMPACT_ATOMS: atom_id res chain seq x y z
N MET A 1 -50.52 7.03 10.73
CA MET A 1 -49.39 6.47 9.96
C MET A 1 -49.97 6.04 8.63
N ASP A 2 -49.63 6.78 7.58
CA ASP A 2 -50.25 6.63 6.26
C ASP A 2 -49.66 5.39 5.58
N TYR A 3 -50.51 4.50 5.06
CA TYR A 3 -50.10 3.21 4.48
C TYR A 3 -49.13 3.40 3.29
N LEU A 4 -49.27 4.54 2.61
CA LEU A 4 -48.42 4.95 1.49
C LEU A 4 -46.98 5.30 1.93
N GLU A 5 -46.81 5.92 3.10
CA GLU A 5 -45.47 6.23 3.65
C GLU A 5 -44.72 4.95 4.04
N VAL A 6 -45.41 4.00 4.67
CA VAL A 6 -44.81 2.71 5.06
C VAL A 6 -44.38 1.91 3.82
N HIS A 7 -45.19 1.90 2.77
CA HIS A 7 -44.87 1.18 1.54
C HIS A 7 -43.71 1.81 0.77
N LYS A 8 -43.64 3.14 0.73
CA LYS A 8 -42.54 3.89 0.13
C LYS A 8 -41.22 3.66 0.87
N ASN A 9 -41.22 3.74 2.20
CA ASN A 9 -40.04 3.47 3.03
C ASN A 9 -39.54 2.03 2.86
N ASN A 10 -40.45 1.05 2.74
CA ASN A 10 -40.07 -0.34 2.50
C ASN A 10 -39.43 -0.54 1.12
N LEU A 11 -39.90 0.16 0.09
CA LEU A 11 -39.30 0.13 -1.26
C LEU A 11 -37.92 0.79 -1.28
N GLU A 12 -37.75 1.92 -0.61
CA GLU A 12 -36.46 2.60 -0.48
C GLU A 12 -35.45 1.74 0.31
N THR A 13 -35.91 1.08 1.38
CA THR A 13 -35.08 0.15 2.17
C THR A 13 -34.69 -1.09 1.36
N ALA A 14 -35.61 -1.64 0.56
CA ALA A 14 -35.35 -2.77 -0.32
C ALA A 14 -34.39 -2.41 -1.46
N ALA A 15 -34.37 -1.16 -1.92
CA ALA A 15 -33.41 -0.68 -2.91
C ALA A 15 -32.01 -0.43 -2.32
N LEU A 16 -31.92 -0.14 -1.01
CA LEU A 16 -30.66 0.08 -0.30
C LEU A 16 -29.94 -1.22 0.07
N GLN A 17 -30.67 -2.31 0.33
CA GLN A 17 -30.07 -3.60 0.68
C GLN A 17 -29.03 -4.12 -0.34
N PRO A 18 -29.34 -4.16 -1.65
CA PRO A 18 -28.37 -4.58 -2.67
C PRO A 18 -27.14 -3.68 -2.74
N LEU A 19 -27.29 -2.39 -2.43
CA LEU A 19 -26.17 -1.45 -2.40
C LEU A 19 -25.26 -1.69 -1.19
N LEU A 20 -25.83 -2.00 -0.02
CA LEU A 20 -25.08 -2.37 1.18
C LEU A 20 -24.33 -3.69 0.99
N GLU A 21 -24.98 -4.71 0.42
CA GLU A 21 -24.33 -5.98 0.07
C GLU A 21 -23.18 -5.76 -0.93
N ARG A 22 -23.37 -4.85 -1.90
CA ARG A 22 -22.30 -4.52 -2.85
C ARG A 22 -21.14 -3.80 -2.18
N ILE A 23 -21.38 -2.93 -1.21
CA ILE A 23 -20.33 -2.26 -0.43
C ILE A 23 -19.54 -3.29 0.37
N GLU A 24 -20.21 -4.22 1.06
CA GLU A 24 -19.55 -5.26 1.86
C GLU A 24 -18.66 -6.17 0.99
N ILE A 25 -19.14 -6.54 -0.21
CA ILE A 25 -18.33 -7.28 -1.20
C ILE A 25 -17.10 -6.47 -1.62
N LEU A 26 -17.28 -5.18 -1.93
CA LEU A 26 -16.18 -4.31 -2.34
C LEU A 26 -15.16 -4.08 -1.23
N GLU A 27 -15.59 -3.96 0.03
CA GLU A 27 -14.69 -3.86 1.18
C GLU A 27 -13.86 -5.14 1.34
N LYS A 28 -14.50 -6.30 1.19
CA LYS A 28 -13.81 -7.59 1.24
C LYS A 28 -12.83 -7.76 0.07
N GLU A 29 -13.25 -7.44 -1.15
CA GLU A 29 -12.38 -7.45 -2.33
C GLU A 29 -11.19 -6.50 -2.15
N LEU A 30 -11.39 -5.32 -1.56
CA LEU A 30 -10.31 -4.37 -1.27
C LEU A 30 -9.36 -4.87 -0.19
N GLU A 31 -9.86 -5.57 0.83
CA GLU A 31 -9.01 -6.19 1.84
C GLU A 31 -8.24 -7.40 1.31
N ASP A 32 -8.88 -8.22 0.48
CA ASP A 32 -8.20 -9.33 -0.22
C ASP A 32 -7.17 -8.79 -1.23
N LEU A 33 -7.47 -7.67 -1.90
CA LEU A 33 -6.52 -6.99 -2.77
C LEU A 33 -5.34 -6.44 -1.97
N LYS A 34 -5.60 -5.83 -0.81
CA LYS A 34 -4.55 -5.40 0.12
C LYS A 34 -3.69 -6.59 0.55
N LYS A 35 -4.28 -7.69 1.00
CA LYS A 35 -3.58 -8.93 1.38
C LYS A 35 -2.78 -9.56 0.23
N SER A 36 -3.30 -9.46 -1.00
CA SER A 36 -2.61 -9.96 -2.20
C SER A 36 -1.49 -9.03 -2.68
N SER A 37 -1.66 -7.72 -2.52
CA SER A 37 -0.60 -6.72 -2.70
C SER A 37 0.43 -6.79 -1.57
N GLU A 38 0.01 -7.31 -0.41
CA GLU A 38 0.82 -7.78 0.69
C GLU A 38 1.41 -9.18 0.45
N LEU A 39 1.74 -9.50 -0.79
CA LEU A 39 3.05 -10.11 -1.06
C LEU A 39 4.16 -9.11 -0.68
N VAL A 40 4.10 -8.62 0.57
CA VAL A 40 5.17 -7.96 1.29
C VAL A 40 6.23 -9.04 1.37
N LEU A 41 7.21 -8.98 0.47
CA LEU A 41 8.51 -9.57 0.75
C LEU A 41 8.82 -9.21 2.19
N SER A 42 9.11 -10.19 3.05
CA SER A 42 9.44 -9.88 4.46
C SER A 42 10.38 -8.67 4.52
N ASP A 43 10.29 -7.82 5.54
CA ASP A 43 11.13 -6.61 5.62
C ASP A 43 12.63 -6.92 5.40
N LYS A 44 13.07 -8.13 5.77
CA LYS A 44 14.40 -8.67 5.45
C LYS A 44 14.68 -8.79 3.94
N GLY A 45 13.74 -9.31 3.16
CA GLY A 45 13.83 -9.41 1.71
C GLY A 45 13.81 -8.04 1.02
N ALA A 46 12.94 -7.14 1.46
CA ALA A 46 12.93 -5.75 0.99
C ALA A 46 14.25 -5.02 1.30
N LYS A 47 14.82 -5.25 2.48
CA LYS A 47 16.13 -4.73 2.89
C LYS A 47 17.28 -5.24 2.02
N LEU A 48 17.26 -6.51 1.61
CA LEU A 48 18.26 -7.05 0.68
C LEU A 48 18.16 -6.38 -0.69
N ILE A 49 16.96 -6.27 -1.25
CA ILE A 49 16.73 -5.63 -2.56
C ILE A 49 17.18 -4.17 -2.55
N LEU A 50 16.78 -3.41 -1.52
CA LEU A 50 17.17 -2.00 -1.41
C LEU A 50 18.69 -1.85 -1.20
N LYS A 51 19.34 -2.73 -0.44
CA LYS A 51 20.80 -2.73 -0.33
C LYS A 51 21.50 -3.00 -1.66
N GLU A 52 21.06 -3.99 -2.42
CA GLU A 52 21.63 -4.29 -3.74
C GLU A 52 21.47 -3.13 -4.72
N ILE A 53 20.30 -2.46 -4.70
CA ILE A 53 20.06 -1.26 -5.50
C ILE A 53 21.00 -0.13 -5.09
N LEU A 54 21.10 0.16 -3.79
CA LEU A 54 21.97 1.22 -3.26
C LEU A 54 23.45 0.94 -3.56
N GLU A 55 23.91 -0.30 -3.42
CA GLU A 55 25.28 -0.69 -3.77
C GLU A 55 25.54 -0.56 -5.28
N SER A 56 24.58 -0.96 -6.12
CA SER A 56 24.66 -0.77 -7.57
C SER A 56 24.79 0.71 -7.93
N LEU A 57 23.99 1.58 -7.30
CA LEU A 57 24.02 3.02 -7.54
C LEU A 57 25.34 3.65 -7.07
N LYS A 58 25.82 3.23 -5.89
CA LYS A 58 27.13 3.64 -5.36
C LYS A 58 28.27 3.25 -6.30
N SER A 59 28.23 2.05 -6.88
CA SER A 59 29.24 1.61 -7.85
C SER A 59 29.22 2.43 -9.15
N LYS A 60 28.07 3.03 -9.49
CA LYS A 60 27.88 3.94 -10.62
C LYS A 60 28.20 5.41 -10.29
N GLY A 61 28.59 5.70 -9.04
CA GLY A 61 28.91 7.04 -8.58
C GLY A 61 27.69 7.93 -8.33
N ILE A 62 26.49 7.35 -8.29
CA ILE A 62 25.25 8.07 -7.97
C ILE A 62 25.19 8.23 -6.44
N LYS A 63 25.08 9.48 -5.98
CA LYS A 63 25.12 9.84 -4.55
C LYS A 63 23.75 10.18 -3.96
N GLU A 64 22.83 10.56 -4.82
CA GLU A 64 21.47 10.99 -4.46
C GLU A 64 20.48 10.11 -5.22
N ILE A 65 19.46 9.64 -4.54
CA ILE A 65 18.35 8.89 -5.14
C ILE A 65 17.07 9.19 -4.37
N ASP A 66 16.00 9.46 -5.11
CA ASP A 66 14.71 9.77 -4.53
C ASP A 66 13.91 8.47 -4.26
N ILE A 67 12.94 8.56 -3.35
CA ILE A 67 12.05 7.44 -3.03
C ILE A 67 11.26 6.98 -4.26
N ILE A 68 10.93 7.88 -5.19
CA ILE A 68 10.24 7.56 -6.45
C ILE A 68 11.13 6.69 -7.35
N ASP A 69 12.43 6.98 -7.39
CA ASP A 69 13.38 6.17 -8.14
C ASP A 69 13.56 4.78 -7.52
N LEU A 70 13.61 4.71 -6.18
CA LEU A 70 13.66 3.43 -5.46
C LEU A 70 12.40 2.59 -5.71
N TYR A 71 11.22 3.21 -5.75
CA TYR A 71 9.98 2.54 -6.12
C TYR A 71 10.06 1.96 -7.52
N SER A 72 10.50 2.76 -8.50
CA SER A 72 10.62 2.31 -9.90
C SER A 72 11.61 1.15 -10.08
N LYS A 73 12.68 1.09 -9.28
CA LYS A 73 13.75 0.09 -9.38
C LYS A 73 13.48 -1.18 -8.58
N SER A 74 12.82 -1.06 -7.43
CA SER A 74 12.58 -2.18 -6.51
C SER A 74 11.22 -2.83 -6.70
N ASN A 75 10.25 -2.11 -7.29
CA ASN A 75 8.85 -2.51 -7.34
C ASN A 75 8.26 -2.84 -5.96
N LEU A 76 8.84 -2.29 -4.89
CA LEU A 76 8.37 -2.45 -3.52
C LEU A 76 7.31 -1.39 -3.19
N PRO A 77 6.35 -1.68 -2.30
CA PRO A 77 5.41 -0.67 -1.82
C PRO A 77 6.13 0.51 -1.15
N PHE A 78 5.66 1.74 -1.39
CA PHE A 78 6.24 2.95 -0.78
C PHE A 78 6.37 2.87 0.74
N VAL A 79 5.34 2.33 1.41
CA VAL A 79 5.34 2.14 2.87
C VAL A 79 6.52 1.28 3.32
N GLN A 80 6.83 0.23 2.55
CA GLN A 80 7.92 -0.67 2.84
C GLN A 80 9.28 -0.05 2.52
N ILE A 81 9.38 0.72 1.44
CA ILE A 81 10.60 1.47 1.10
C ILE A 81 10.93 2.44 2.22
N ASN A 82 9.97 3.25 2.68
CA ASN A 82 10.19 4.21 3.76
C ASN A 82 10.67 3.52 5.03
N LYS A 83 9.95 2.48 5.47
CA LYS A 83 10.31 1.72 6.67
C LYS A 83 11.73 1.15 6.60
N VAL A 84 12.09 0.54 5.47
CA VAL A 84 13.41 -0.07 5.31
C VAL A 84 14.52 0.98 5.16
N MET A 85 14.23 2.12 4.52
CA MET A 85 15.18 3.24 4.43
C MET A 85 15.46 3.85 5.81
N GLU A 86 14.43 4.06 6.63
CA GLU A 86 14.58 4.48 8.04
C GLU A 86 15.44 3.49 8.84
N GLU A 87 15.23 2.18 8.66
CA GLU A 87 16.07 1.16 9.30
C GLU A 87 17.52 1.22 8.80
N LEU A 88 17.76 1.42 7.51
CA LEU A 88 19.10 1.51 6.93
C LEU A 88 19.84 2.78 7.36
N GLU A 89 19.11 3.87 7.58
CA GLU A 89 19.62 5.12 8.12
C GLU A 89 20.00 4.96 9.60
N THR A 90 19.12 4.33 10.39
CA THR A 90 19.40 3.99 11.79
C THR A 90 20.62 3.08 11.93
N ASP A 91 20.83 2.17 10.98
CA ASP A 91 22.00 1.28 10.88
C ASP A 91 23.27 2.02 10.39
N GLY A 92 23.19 3.31 10.04
CA GLY A 92 24.31 4.13 9.56
C GLY A 92 24.78 3.80 8.14
N LEU A 93 23.98 3.06 7.37
CA LEU A 93 24.30 2.64 6.00
C LEU A 93 23.90 3.68 4.95
N VAL A 94 22.95 4.55 5.30
CA VAL A 94 22.47 5.68 4.49
C VAL A 94 22.55 6.94 5.36
N LYS A 95 22.92 8.08 4.77
CA LYS A 95 22.84 9.39 5.44
C LYS A 95 21.58 10.10 4.95
N GLU A 96 20.91 10.84 5.85
CA GLU A 96 19.72 11.65 5.56
C GLU A 96 19.82 12.30 4.17
N ILE A 97 18.75 12.12 3.39
CA ILE A 97 18.47 12.95 2.22
C ILE A 97 17.85 14.23 2.81
N GLU A 98 18.65 15.29 2.95
CA GLU A 98 18.18 16.65 3.24
C GLU A 98 17.42 17.26 2.05
#